data_AF-A0A3M7SXM0-F1
#
_entry.id   AF-A0A3M7SXM0-F1
#
_cell.length_a   1.000
_cell.length_b   1.000
_cell.length_c   1.000
_cell.angle_alpha   90.00
_cell.angle_beta   90.00
_cell.angle_gamma   90.00
#
_symmetry.space_group_name_H-M   'P 1'
#
loop_
_entity.id
_entity.type
_entity.pdbx_description
1 polymer ?
#
loop_
_entity_poly.entity_id
_entity_poly.type
_entity_poly.pdbx_seq_one_letter_code
_entity_poly.pdbx_strand_id
1 'polypeptide(L)'
;MSNNKPLIVSDTEALNELDCSDPLKFQNRILRIRKFDDKIINILNAEIPTQSFINKGIVDPKNKCQQFKQELRDYYDSRESAIKKCIDYAKNEVEKLKQNPDTPLYLIKEKNFNFRFFQQELEIDSIDKSRTFKAVDERCRSFE
;
A
#
# COMPACT_ATOMS: atom_id res chain seq x y z
N MET A 1 -10.15 -17.54 23.91
CA MET A 1 -10.11 -16.15 23.38
C MET A 1 -8.85 -16.05 22.53
N SER A 2 -8.98 -16.17 21.21
CA SER A 2 -7.82 -16.04 20.33
C SER A 2 -7.48 -14.55 20.24
N ASN A 3 -6.30 -14.17 20.71
CA ASN A 3 -5.79 -12.82 20.57
C ASN A 3 -5.50 -12.57 19.08
N ASN A 4 -6.47 -12.05 18.33
CA ASN A 4 -6.30 -11.61 16.95
C ASN A 4 -5.49 -10.31 16.91
N LYS A 5 -4.19 -10.42 17.19
CA LYS A 5 -3.25 -9.35 16.89
C LYS A 5 -3.05 -9.33 15.36
N PRO A 6 -3.13 -8.15 14.71
CA PRO A 6 -2.88 -8.04 13.28
C PRO A 6 -1.47 -8.54 12.94
N LEU A 7 -1.39 -9.38 11.90
CA LEU A 7 -0.16 -9.97 11.36
C LEU A 7 0.56 -8.97 10.47
N ILE A 8 -0.21 -8.24 9.68
CA ILE A 8 0.25 -7.07 8.95
C ILE A 8 -0.15 -5.87 9.80
N VAL A 9 0.82 -5.36 10.56
CA VAL A 9 0.68 -4.03 11.15
C VAL A 9 0.70 -3.06 9.99
N SER A 10 -0.47 -2.58 9.57
CA SER A 10 -0.51 -1.44 8.67
C SER A 10 0.18 -0.31 9.42
N ASP A 11 1.23 0.28 8.86
CA ASP A 11 1.67 1.60 9.30
C ASP A 11 0.57 2.60 8.91
N THR A 12 -0.59 2.56 9.57
CA THR A 12 -1.71 3.46 9.33
C THR A 12 -1.26 4.90 9.58
N GLU A 13 -0.35 5.11 10.54
CA GLU A 13 0.39 6.36 10.72
C GLU A 13 1.17 6.75 9.45
N ALA A 14 1.79 5.80 8.74
CA ALA A 14 2.46 6.11 7.48
C ALA A 14 1.59 6.50 6.32
N LEU A 15 0.38 5.97 6.25
CA LEU A 15 -0.57 6.36 5.23
C LEU A 15 -1.24 7.70 5.55
N ASN A 16 -1.47 7.99 6.84
CA ASN A 16 -2.02 9.28 7.30
C ASN A 16 -1.03 10.45 7.19
N GLU A 17 0.27 10.16 7.02
CA GLU A 17 1.33 11.15 6.86
C GLU A 17 1.66 11.49 5.39
N LEU A 18 0.91 10.99 4.40
CA LEU A 18 1.16 11.36 3.00
C LEU A 18 0.84 12.85 2.77
N ASP A 19 1.88 13.67 2.70
CA ASP A 19 1.80 15.09 2.42
C ASP A 19 1.70 15.34 0.92
N CYS A 20 0.47 15.49 0.41
CA CYS A 20 0.22 15.75 -1.01
C CYS A 20 0.71 17.14 -1.47
N SER A 21 1.01 18.06 -0.54
CA SER A 21 1.51 19.40 -0.85
C SER A 21 3.03 19.43 -1.12
N ASP A 22 3.74 18.42 -0.64
CA ASP A 22 5.18 18.25 -0.76
C ASP A 22 5.51 16.89 -1.44
N PRO A 23 5.69 16.89 -2.78
CA PRO A 23 5.96 15.66 -3.54
C PRO A 23 7.19 14.89 -3.04
N LEU A 24 8.20 15.58 -2.50
CA LEU A 24 9.41 14.93 -1.99
C LEU A 24 9.13 14.21 -0.67
N LYS A 25 8.38 14.83 0.25
CA LYS A 25 7.93 14.13 1.47
C LYS A 25 7.03 12.96 1.16
N PHE A 26 6.07 13.14 0.25
CA PHE A 26 5.22 12.05 -0.25
C PHE A 26 6.08 10.88 -0.75
N GLN A 27 7.03 11.16 -1.66
CA GLN A 27 7.89 10.14 -2.25
C GLN A 27 8.68 9.39 -1.19
N ASN A 28 9.30 10.11 -0.25
CA ASN A 28 10.05 9.51 0.84
C ASN A 28 9.19 8.59 1.71
N ARG A 29 7.92 8.95 1.95
CA ARG A 29 7.01 8.13 2.74
C ARG A 29 6.56 6.89 1.97
N ILE A 30 6.16 7.02 0.71
CA ILE A 30 5.80 5.89 -0.15
C ILE A 30 6.96 4.90 -0.29
N LEU A 31 8.20 5.38 -0.42
CA LEU A 31 9.37 4.50 -0.46
C LEU A 31 9.57 3.70 0.85
N ARG A 32 9.27 4.29 2.01
CA ARG A 32 9.32 3.55 3.29
C ARG A 32 8.23 2.49 3.37
N ILE A 33 7.03 2.83 2.91
CA ILE A 33 5.90 1.90 2.87
C ILE A 33 6.23 0.73 1.92
N ARG A 34 6.80 0.98 0.73
CA ARG A 34 7.23 -0.09 -0.19
C ARG A 34 8.34 -0.99 0.38
N LYS A 35 9.26 -0.44 1.18
CA LYS A 35 10.26 -1.27 1.90
C LYS A 35 9.62 -2.23 2.91
N PHE A 36 8.41 -1.94 3.39
CA PHE A 36 7.66 -2.87 4.21
C PHE A 36 7.11 -4.03 3.39
N ASP A 37 6.78 -3.82 2.11
CA ASP A 37 6.28 -4.87 1.22
C ASP A 37 7.31 -6.02 1.09
N ASP A 38 8.61 -5.71 1.10
CA ASP A 38 9.70 -6.71 1.10
C ASP A 38 9.64 -7.69 2.30
N LYS A 39 8.98 -7.29 3.40
CA LYS A 39 8.86 -8.09 4.62
C LYS A 39 7.62 -8.97 4.63
N ILE A 40 6.62 -8.71 3.78
CA ILE A 40 5.31 -9.37 3.82
C ILE A 40 5.45 -10.89 3.73
N ILE A 41 6.27 -11.40 2.82
CA ILE A 41 6.49 -12.84 2.67
C ILE A 41 7.22 -13.45 3.88
N ASN A 42 8.15 -12.71 4.49
CA ASN A 42 8.82 -13.17 5.70
C ASN A 42 7.86 -13.24 6.89
N ILE A 43 6.95 -12.28 7.02
CA ILE A 43 5.88 -12.29 8.03
C ILE A 43 4.98 -13.50 7.79
N LEU A 44 4.52 -13.74 6.56
CA LEU A 44 3.69 -14.90 6.23
C LEU A 44 4.38 -16.23 6.57
N ASN A 45 5.68 -16.35 6.27
CA ASN A 45 6.45 -17.54 6.57
C ASN A 45 6.66 -17.77 8.07
N ALA A 46 6.70 -16.70 8.88
CA ALA A 46 6.74 -16.81 10.33
C ALA A 46 5.39 -17.26 10.91
N GLU A 47 4.28 -16.81 10.31
CA GLU A 47 2.91 -17.17 10.74
C GLU A 47 2.48 -18.57 10.30
N ILE A 48 3.04 -19.07 9.20
CA ILE A 48 2.80 -20.43 8.69
C ILE A 48 4.10 -21.23 8.81
N PRO A 49 4.35 -21.84 9.99
CA PRO A 49 5.59 -22.56 10.27
C PRO A 49 5.69 -23.86 9.46
N THR A 50 6.78 -24.60 9.66
CA THR A 50 7.05 -25.84 8.94
C THR A 50 5.97 -26.91 9.16
N GLN A 51 5.86 -27.84 8.21
CA GLN A 51 4.85 -28.92 8.20
C GLN A 51 4.78 -29.71 9.52
N SER A 52 5.89 -29.83 10.25
CA SER A 52 5.94 -30.49 11.55
C SER A 52 5.05 -29.82 12.60
N PHE A 53 4.96 -28.48 12.62
CA PHE A 53 4.10 -27.74 13.55
C PHE A 53 2.62 -27.82 13.14
N ILE A 54 2.36 -27.80 11.83
CA ILE A 54 1.02 -27.95 11.26
C ILE A 54 0.46 -29.33 11.61
N ASN A 55 1.24 -30.40 11.39
CA ASN A 55 0.82 -31.77 11.68
C ASN A 55 0.56 -32.03 13.18
N LYS A 56 1.13 -31.20 14.07
CA LYS A 56 0.87 -31.23 15.52
C LYS A 56 -0.38 -30.45 15.93
N GLY A 57 -1.10 -29.84 14.99
CA GLY A 57 -2.31 -29.05 15.25
C GLY A 57 -2.05 -27.74 16.01
N ILE A 58 -0.80 -27.27 16.05
CA ILE A 58 -0.41 -26.06 16.79
C ILE A 58 -0.88 -24.79 16.06
N VAL A 59 -1.00 -24.87 14.73
CA VAL A 59 -1.42 -23.77 13.87
C VAL A 59 -2.41 -24.29 12.84
N ASP A 60 -3.48 -23.53 12.59
CA ASP A 60 -4.39 -23.72 11.46
C ASP A 60 -3.91 -22.86 10.28
N PRO A 61 -3.22 -23.44 9.28
CA PRO A 61 -2.64 -22.68 8.19
C PRO A 61 -3.70 -22.10 7.26
N LYS A 62 -4.89 -22.70 7.15
CA LYS A 62 -5.98 -22.21 6.32
C LYS A 62 -6.53 -20.90 6.87
N ASN A 63 -6.88 -20.91 8.17
CA ASN A 63 -7.36 -19.73 8.85
C ASN A 63 -6.32 -18.60 8.87
N LYS A 64 -5.02 -18.94 9.07
CA LYS A 64 -3.93 -17.96 8.99
C LYS A 64 -3.78 -17.35 7.60
N CYS A 65 -3.84 -18.15 6.54
CA CYS A 65 -3.83 -17.65 5.17
C CYS A 65 -5.01 -16.72 4.87
N GLN A 66 -6.22 -17.07 5.31
CA GLN A 66 -7.40 -16.22 5.09
C GLN A 66 -7.28 -14.88 5.83
N GLN A 67 -6.87 -14.91 7.10
CA GLN A 67 -6.63 -13.71 7.88
C GLN A 67 -5.56 -12.83 7.21
N PHE A 68 -4.42 -13.42 6.84
CA PHE A 68 -3.32 -12.69 6.22
C PHE A 68 -3.72 -12.04 4.90
N LYS A 69 -4.42 -12.76 4.02
CA LYS A 69 -4.92 -12.21 2.75
C LYS A 69 -5.89 -11.04 2.97
N GLN A 70 -6.73 -11.11 4.01
CA GLN A 70 -7.65 -10.02 4.33
C GLN A 70 -6.89 -8.78 4.81
N GLU A 71 -5.98 -8.94 5.78
CA GLU A 71 -5.17 -7.82 6.28
C GLU A 71 -4.30 -7.20 5.18
N LEU A 72 -3.81 -8.02 4.24
CA LEU A 72 -3.05 -7.56 3.07
C LEU A 72 -3.92 -6.71 2.13
N ARG A 73 -5.18 -7.10 1.92
CA ARG A 73 -6.12 -6.31 1.11
C ARG A 73 -6.36 -4.96 1.75
N ASP A 74 -6.68 -4.95 3.05
CA ASP A 74 -6.97 -3.74 3.80
C ASP A 74 -5.76 -2.78 3.79
N TYR A 75 -4.54 -3.32 3.90
CA TYR A 75 -3.30 -2.56 3.79
C TYR A 75 -3.13 -1.89 2.42
N TYR A 76 -3.25 -2.63 1.32
CA TYR A 76 -3.12 -2.07 -0.03
C TYR A 76 -4.28 -1.12 -0.38
N ASP A 77 -5.51 -1.43 0.03
CA ASP A 77 -6.68 -0.58 -0.23
C ASP A 77 -6.58 0.76 0.52
N SER A 78 -6.06 0.74 1.75
CA SER A 78 -5.77 1.97 2.51
C SER A 78 -4.72 2.83 1.81
N ARG A 79 -3.68 2.21 1.26
CA ARG A 79 -2.61 2.89 0.53
C ARG A 79 -3.09 3.47 -0.79
N GLU A 80 -3.84 2.70 -1.55
CA GLU A 80 -4.48 3.12 -2.79
C GLU A 80 -5.39 4.33 -2.57
N SER A 81 -6.20 4.30 -1.51
CA SER A 81 -7.06 5.43 -1.11
C SER A 81 -6.25 6.69 -0.79
N ALA A 82 -5.13 6.55 -0.07
CA ALA A 82 -4.28 7.68 0.28
C ALA A 82 -3.59 8.31 -0.95
N ILE A 83 -3.12 7.49 -1.91
CA ILE A 83 -2.55 7.98 -3.17
C ILE A 83 -3.62 8.70 -4.00
N LYS A 84 -4.83 8.13 -4.11
CA LYS A 84 -5.96 8.76 -4.83
C LYS A 84 -6.32 10.13 -4.27
N LYS A 85 -6.29 10.31 -2.95
CA LYS A 85 -6.48 11.63 -2.32
C LYS A 85 -5.45 12.65 -2.80
N CYS A 86 -4.18 12.26 -2.98
CA CYS A 86 -3.15 13.15 -3.50
C CYS A 86 -3.33 13.47 -5.00
N ILE A 87 -3.84 12.52 -5.78
CA ILE A 87 -4.22 12.75 -7.18
C ILE A 87 -5.34 13.80 -7.25
N ASP A 88 -6.39 13.64 -6.44
CA ASP A 88 -7.51 14.60 -6.38
C ASP A 88 -7.06 15.98 -5.91
N TYR A 89 -6.20 16.02 -4.89
CA TYR A 89 -5.57 17.26 -4.41
C TYR A 89 -4.82 17.97 -5.55
N ALA A 90 -3.91 17.28 -6.24
CA ALA A 90 -3.12 17.87 -7.31
C ALA A 90 -3.98 18.30 -8.51
N LYS A 91 -5.02 17.53 -8.84
CA LYS A 91 -5.99 17.90 -9.87
C LYS A 91 -6.67 19.23 -9.53
N ASN A 92 -7.18 19.38 -8.30
CA ASN A 92 -7.84 20.58 -7.84
C ASN A 92 -6.89 21.79 -7.88
N GLU A 93 -5.62 21.62 -7.52
CA GLU A 93 -4.62 22.69 -7.61
C GLU A 93 -4.38 23.14 -9.06
N VAL A 94 -4.29 22.20 -10.01
CA VAL A 94 -4.19 22.55 -11.44
C VAL A 94 -5.43 23.30 -11.92
N GLU A 95 -6.63 22.88 -11.52
CA GLU A 95 -7.89 23.52 -11.93
C GLU A 95 -8.00 24.96 -11.40
N LYS A 96 -7.67 25.18 -10.12
CA LYS A 96 -7.65 26.53 -9.51
C LYS A 96 -6.69 27.47 -10.24
N LEU A 97 -5.48 27.00 -10.55
CA LEU A 97 -4.49 27.82 -11.26
C LEU A 97 -4.94 28.18 -12.69
N LYS A 98 -5.64 27.26 -13.38
CA LYS A 98 -6.17 27.53 -14.73
C LYS A 98 -7.33 28.53 -14.75
N GLN A 99 -8.03 28.71 -13.63
CA GLN A 99 -9.13 29.67 -13.53
C GLN A 99 -8.66 31.12 -13.42
N ASN A 100 -7.41 31.35 -13.02
CA ASN A 100 -6.83 32.68 -12.90
C ASN A 100 -5.97 33.01 -14.16
N PRO A 101 -6.40 33.97 -15.02
CA PRO A 101 -5.69 34.34 -16.24
C PRO A 101 -4.27 34.88 -16.02
N ASP A 102 -3.99 35.45 -14.85
CA ASP A 102 -2.70 36.04 -14.52
C ASP A 102 -1.69 35.01 -14.01
N THR A 103 -2.09 33.74 -13.88
CA THR A 103 -1.23 32.68 -13.37
C THR A 103 -0.04 32.44 -14.31
N PRO A 104 1.21 32.54 -13.82
CA PRO A 104 2.38 32.18 -14.58
C PRO A 104 2.35 30.72 -15.08
N LEU A 105 2.63 30.51 -16.36
CA LEU A 105 2.59 29.18 -17.00
C LEU A 105 3.50 28.15 -16.29
N TYR A 106 4.60 28.57 -15.68
CA TYR A 106 5.51 27.65 -15.00
C TYR A 106 4.87 26.99 -13.77
N LEU A 107 4.01 27.71 -13.03
CA LEU A 107 3.29 27.16 -11.87
C LEU A 107 2.29 26.10 -12.30
N ILE A 108 1.57 26.36 -13.40
CA ILE A 108 0.64 25.38 -14.00
C ILE A 108 1.41 24.12 -14.40
N LYS A 109 2.58 24.27 -15.05
CA LYS A 109 3.43 23.13 -15.44
C LYS A 109 3.91 22.33 -14.23
N GLU A 110 4.34 22.99 -13.16
CA GLU A 110 4.76 22.36 -11.90
C GLU A 110 3.62 21.53 -11.29
N LYS A 111 2.41 22.10 -11.15
CA LYS A 111 1.28 21.34 -10.58
C LYS A 111 0.82 20.20 -11.48
N ASN A 112 0.89 20.36 -12.80
CA ASN A 112 0.62 19.25 -13.73
C ASN A 112 1.66 18.13 -13.62
N PHE A 113 2.93 18.46 -13.37
CA PHE A 113 3.95 17.46 -13.10
C PHE A 113 3.62 16.66 -11.83
N ASN A 114 3.26 17.34 -10.73
CA ASN A 114 2.87 16.67 -9.49
C ASN A 114 1.65 15.76 -9.68
N PHE A 115 0.64 16.22 -10.43
CA PHE A 115 -0.53 15.40 -10.75
C PHE A 115 -0.14 14.10 -11.47
N ARG A 116 0.70 14.20 -12.52
CA ARG A 116 1.20 13.01 -13.25
C ARG A 116 2.05 12.11 -12.37
N PHE A 117 2.89 12.69 -11.51
CA PHE A 117 3.70 11.96 -10.55
C PHE A 117 2.83 11.08 -9.64
N PHE A 118 1.76 11.63 -9.03
CA PHE A 118 0.89 10.83 -8.17
C PHE A 118 0.11 9.75 -8.94
N GLN A 119 -0.26 10.00 -10.19
CA GLN A 119 -0.88 8.99 -11.06
C GLN A 119 0.08 7.82 -11.31
N GLN A 120 1.34 8.12 -11.62
CA GLN A 120 2.37 7.08 -11.81
C GLN A 120 2.59 6.27 -10.52
N GLU A 121 2.55 6.92 -9.36
CA GLU A 121 2.69 6.24 -8.08
C GLU A 121 1.53 5.28 -7.79
N LEU A 122 0.31 5.60 -8.23
CA LEU A 122 -0.84 4.69 -8.18
C LEU A 122 -0.65 3.47 -9.10
N GLU A 123 -0.11 3.68 -10.30
CA GLU A 123 0.19 2.57 -11.23
C GLU A 123 1.24 1.62 -10.64
N ILE A 124 2.33 2.16 -10.08
CA ILE A 124 3.36 1.36 -9.41
C ILE A 124 2.75 0.59 -8.23
N ASP A 125 1.90 1.24 -7.43
CA ASP A 125 1.22 0.60 -6.30
C ASP A 125 0.38 -0.62 -6.72
N SER A 126 -0.34 -0.51 -7.84
CA SER A 126 -1.12 -1.62 -8.38
C SER A 126 -0.27 -2.82 -8.81
N ILE A 127 0.94 -2.55 -9.32
CA ILE A 127 1.90 -3.58 -9.72
C ILE A 127 2.45 -4.27 -8.47
N ASP A 128 2.84 -3.51 -7.44
CA ASP A 128 3.33 -4.03 -6.18
C ASP A 128 2.27 -4.90 -5.51
N LYS A 129 1.01 -4.42 -5.45
CA LYS A 129 -0.16 -5.18 -4.99
C LYS A 129 -0.26 -6.52 -5.71
N SER A 130 -0.32 -6.50 -7.04
CA SER A 130 -0.47 -7.73 -7.84
C SER A 130 0.65 -8.74 -7.59
N ARG A 131 1.91 -8.28 -7.51
CA ARG A 131 3.07 -9.15 -7.27
C ARG A 131 3.04 -9.78 -5.89
N THR A 132 2.75 -8.98 -4.86
CA THR A 132 2.69 -9.46 -3.47
C THR A 132 1.55 -10.45 -3.29
N PHE A 133 0.35 -10.16 -3.80
CA PHE A 133 -0.77 -11.09 -3.74
C PHE A 133 -0.46 -12.43 -4.40
N LYS A 134 0.17 -12.40 -5.58
CA LYS A 134 0.58 -13.63 -6.27
C LYS A 134 1.50 -14.49 -5.41
N ALA A 135 2.51 -13.91 -4.80
CA ALA A 135 3.44 -14.65 -3.93
C ALA A 135 2.76 -15.21 -2.67
N VAL A 136 1.81 -14.46 -2.09
CA VAL A 136 1.01 -14.90 -0.95
C VAL A 136 0.06 -16.04 -1.34
N ASP A 137 -0.60 -15.93 -2.49
CA ASP A 137 -1.48 -16.98 -3.02
C ASP A 137 -0.71 -18.27 -3.30
N GLU A 138 0.46 -18.18 -3.94
CA GLU A 138 1.34 -19.32 -4.18
C GLU A 138 1.76 -20.01 -2.87
N ARG A 139 2.09 -19.23 -1.84
CA ARG A 139 2.46 -19.78 -0.51
C ARG A 139 1.27 -20.44 0.20
N CYS A 140 0.07 -19.89 0.04
CA CYS A 140 -1.14 -20.33 0.72
C CYS A 140 -1.86 -21.49 0.01
N ARG A 141 -1.57 -21.73 -1.28
CA ARG A 141 -2.22 -22.73 -2.12
C ARG A 141 -2.31 -24.14 -1.50
N SER A 142 -1.31 -24.54 -0.72
CA SER A 142 -1.27 -25.85 -0.07
C SER A 142 -2.27 -26.03 1.09
N PHE A 143 -2.98 -24.97 1.47
CA PHE A 143 -3.87 -24.94 2.64
C PHE A 143 -5.31 -24.51 2.29
N GLU A 144 -5.62 -24.37 1.00
CA GLU A 144 -6.94 -23.97 0.50
C GLU A 144 -7.95 -25.13 0.50
#